data_AF-A0A6G2HHL2-F1
#
_entry.id   AF-A0A6G2HHL2-F1
#
_cell.length_a   1.000
_cell.length_b   1.000
_cell.length_c   1.000
_cell.angle_alpha   90.00
_cell.angle_beta   90.00
_cell.angle_gamma   90.00
#
_symmetry.space_group_name_H-M   'P 1'
#
loop_
_entity.id
_entity.type
_entity.pdbx_description
1 polymer ?
#
loop_
_entity_poly.entity_id
_entity_poly.type
_entity_poly.pdbx_seq_one_letter_code
_entity_poly.pdbx_strand_id
1 'polypeptide(L)'
;MGFRGADALDGEAIAARLRADPTSLSRPAARSVGATLLADGAFSEPYCEWMPLWYELALLAPVRYGEWRLRRVARTVAGAAGVTVSAPRFSRPRDVVVDGRPALERLSGFVDRFLAAAALLHLEWFVHAAVADGIEVPSALVDRTRRESLAYYAGDADRLSPTVARFQRLLFADDAWARDVDEAYGLDSRLFGLWERLLRDERRRLEGL
;
A
#
# COMPACT_ATOMS: atom_id res chain seq x y z
N MET A 1 9.62 10.21 -8.91
CA MET A 1 11.03 9.93 -8.54
C MET A 1 11.92 9.58 -9.73
N GLY A 2 11.36 9.30 -10.93
CA GLY A 2 12.17 9.03 -12.13
C GLY A 2 12.86 7.67 -12.10
N PHE A 3 12.22 6.65 -11.52
CA PHE A 3 12.76 5.30 -11.45
C PHE A 3 12.82 4.68 -12.85
N ARG A 4 13.89 3.92 -13.11
CA ARG A 4 14.05 3.22 -14.39
C ARG A 4 12.92 2.20 -14.56
N GLY A 5 12.32 2.14 -15.74
CA GLY A 5 11.22 1.21 -16.04
C GLY A 5 9.83 1.73 -15.67
N ALA A 6 9.69 2.92 -15.07
CA ALA A 6 8.38 3.49 -14.71
C ALA A 6 7.42 3.63 -15.90
N ASP A 7 7.95 3.87 -17.11
CA ASP A 7 7.16 4.04 -18.33
C ASP A 7 7.11 2.75 -19.19
N ALA A 8 7.55 1.61 -18.66
CA ALA A 8 7.60 0.35 -19.41
C ALA A 8 6.21 -0.26 -19.65
N LEU A 9 5.24 0.07 -18.79
CA LEU A 9 3.86 -0.39 -18.88
C LEU A 9 2.92 0.81 -18.98
N ASP A 10 1.97 0.73 -19.90
CA ASP A 10 0.88 1.69 -20.03
C ASP A 10 -0.28 1.26 -19.14
N GLY A 11 -0.37 1.84 -17.94
CA GLY A 11 -1.40 1.52 -16.96
C GLY A 11 -2.83 1.78 -17.46
N GLU A 12 -3.05 2.82 -18.26
CA GLU A 12 -4.38 3.16 -18.79
C GLU A 12 -4.83 2.12 -19.83
N ALA A 13 -3.92 1.75 -20.75
CA ALA A 13 -4.20 0.72 -21.73
C ALA A 13 -4.42 -0.65 -21.06
N ILE A 14 -3.64 -0.98 -20.02
CA ILE A 14 -3.82 -2.20 -19.24
C ILE A 14 -5.19 -2.21 -18.55
N ALA A 15 -5.58 -1.12 -17.88
CA ALA A 15 -6.87 -1.00 -17.23
C ALA A 15 -8.03 -1.10 -18.24
N ALA A 16 -7.92 -0.45 -19.39
CA ALA A 16 -8.90 -0.56 -20.47
C ALA A 16 -9.03 -2.00 -20.97
N ARG A 17 -7.91 -2.70 -21.14
CA ARG A 17 -7.92 -4.09 -21.58
C ARG A 17 -8.49 -5.03 -20.51
N LEU A 18 -8.14 -4.82 -19.25
CA LEU A 18 -8.67 -5.58 -18.13
C LEU A 18 -10.20 -5.47 -18.04
N ARG A 19 -10.77 -4.27 -18.31
CA ARG A 19 -12.24 -4.09 -18.35
C ARG A 19 -12.90 -4.80 -19.53
N ALA A 20 -12.24 -4.86 -20.69
CA ALA A 20 -12.80 -5.46 -21.90
C ALA A 20 -12.67 -6.99 -21.92
N ASP A 21 -11.46 -7.51 -21.67
CA ASP A 21 -11.16 -8.94 -21.62
C ASP A 21 -9.90 -9.19 -20.75
N PRO A 22 -10.09 -9.59 -19.47
CA PRO A 22 -9.00 -9.92 -18.54
C PRO A 22 -8.03 -10.99 -19.04
N THR A 23 -8.43 -11.85 -19.97
CA THR A 23 -7.64 -12.99 -20.45
C THR A 23 -6.70 -12.63 -21.60
N SER A 24 -6.90 -11.47 -22.21
CA SER A 24 -6.13 -10.99 -23.36
C SER A 24 -4.91 -10.13 -22.99
N LEU A 25 -4.61 -10.00 -21.69
CA LEU A 25 -3.45 -9.25 -21.22
C LEU A 25 -2.14 -9.91 -21.66
N SER A 26 -1.16 -9.08 -22.05
CA SER A 26 0.20 -9.56 -22.29
C SER A 26 0.80 -10.13 -20.99
N ARG A 27 1.83 -10.99 -21.09
CA ARG A 27 2.49 -11.55 -19.91
C ARG A 27 3.00 -10.50 -18.91
N PRO A 28 3.67 -9.40 -19.33
CA PRO A 28 4.05 -8.34 -18.42
C PRO A 28 2.86 -7.66 -17.74
N ALA A 29 1.80 -7.35 -18.50
CA ALA A 29 0.59 -6.73 -17.95
C ALA A 29 -0.15 -7.64 -16.96
N ALA A 30 -0.27 -8.93 -17.28
CA ALA A 30 -0.89 -9.91 -16.40
C ALA A 30 -0.08 -10.13 -15.11
N ARG A 31 1.25 -10.04 -15.17
CA ARG A 31 2.11 -10.10 -13.98
C ARG A 31 1.90 -8.87 -13.10
N SER A 32 1.93 -7.68 -13.68
CA SER A 32 1.66 -6.40 -13.01
C SER A 32 0.30 -6.44 -12.29
N VAL A 33 -0.78 -6.65 -13.05
CA VAL A 33 -2.15 -6.73 -12.51
C VAL A 33 -2.28 -7.81 -11.45
N GLY A 34 -1.75 -9.01 -11.73
CA GLY A 34 -1.82 -10.13 -10.79
C GLY A 34 -1.11 -9.84 -9.46
N ALA A 35 0.08 -9.24 -9.51
CA ALA A 35 0.84 -8.86 -8.33
C ALA A 35 0.14 -7.75 -7.53
N THR A 36 -0.35 -6.70 -8.20
CA THR A 36 -1.12 -5.62 -7.58
C THR A 36 -2.36 -6.16 -6.85
N LEU A 37 -3.17 -6.98 -7.50
CA LEU A 37 -4.38 -7.56 -6.87
C LEU A 37 -4.05 -8.44 -5.66
N LEU A 38 -2.95 -9.20 -5.73
CA LEU A 38 -2.50 -10.02 -4.59
C LEU A 38 -1.95 -9.16 -3.45
N ALA A 39 -1.26 -8.06 -3.76
CA ALA A 39 -0.79 -7.10 -2.78
C ALA A 39 -1.95 -6.38 -2.08
N ASP A 40 -2.92 -5.87 -2.84
CA ASP A 40 -4.15 -5.23 -2.31
C ASP A 40 -4.92 -6.18 -1.39
N GLY A 41 -5.07 -7.44 -1.81
CA GLY A 41 -5.75 -8.46 -1.02
C GLY A 41 -5.00 -8.82 0.27
N ALA A 42 -3.68 -8.84 0.24
CA ALA A 42 -2.85 -9.17 1.40
C ALA A 42 -2.62 -7.97 2.34
N PHE A 43 -2.92 -6.74 1.91
CA PHE A 43 -2.59 -5.51 2.63
C PHE A 43 -3.44 -5.27 3.87
N SER A 44 -4.75 -5.47 3.75
CA SER A 44 -5.72 -4.92 4.70
C SER A 44 -5.69 -5.57 6.08
N GLU A 45 -5.46 -6.89 6.17
CA GLU A 45 -5.38 -7.58 7.46
C GLU A 45 -4.16 -7.10 8.28
N PRO A 46 -2.92 -7.13 7.74
CA PRO A 46 -1.76 -6.55 8.40
C PRO A 46 -2.00 -5.11 8.85
N TYR A 47 -2.64 -4.28 8.02
CA TYR A 47 -2.98 -2.91 8.38
C TYR A 47 -3.93 -2.84 9.59
N CYS A 48 -4.96 -3.69 9.62
CA CYS A 48 -5.91 -3.76 10.74
C CYS A 48 -5.23 -4.13 12.06
N GLU A 49 -4.21 -4.99 12.05
CA GLU A 49 -3.47 -5.38 13.26
C GLU A 49 -2.74 -4.21 13.92
N TRP A 50 -2.38 -3.16 13.15
CA TRP A 50 -1.81 -1.94 13.72
C TRP A 50 -2.85 -1.13 14.49
N MET A 51 -4.15 -1.29 14.19
CA MET A 51 -5.23 -0.48 14.74
C MET A 51 -5.69 -0.99 16.12
N PRO A 52 -6.51 -0.22 16.86
CA PRO A 52 -7.18 -0.75 18.04
C PRO A 52 -8.05 -1.98 17.72
N LEU A 53 -8.15 -2.92 18.66
CA LEU A 53 -8.82 -4.21 18.46
C LEU A 53 -10.25 -4.11 17.93
N TRP A 54 -11.02 -3.10 18.36
CA TRP A 54 -12.39 -2.90 17.87
C TRP A 54 -12.46 -2.68 16.36
N TYR A 55 -11.44 -2.03 15.79
CA TYR A 55 -11.35 -1.74 14.37
C TYR A 55 -11.01 -2.99 13.59
N GLU A 56 -10.03 -3.75 14.08
CA GLU A 56 -9.63 -5.02 13.50
C GLU A 56 -10.81 -6.00 13.44
N LEU A 57 -11.53 -6.17 14.56
CA LEU A 57 -12.70 -7.04 14.62
C LEU A 57 -13.83 -6.58 13.69
N ALA A 58 -14.05 -5.27 13.57
CA ALA A 58 -15.08 -4.73 12.70
C ALA A 58 -14.79 -4.96 11.20
N LEU A 59 -13.51 -4.99 10.80
CA LEU A 59 -13.12 -5.09 9.40
C LEU A 59 -12.64 -6.48 8.98
N LEU A 60 -12.37 -7.40 9.91
CA LEU A 60 -11.78 -8.71 9.58
C LEU A 60 -12.60 -9.47 8.52
N ALA A 61 -13.90 -9.60 8.70
CA ALA A 61 -14.77 -10.32 7.76
C ALA A 61 -14.80 -9.70 6.35
N PRO A 62 -15.11 -8.39 6.17
CA PRO A 62 -15.08 -7.78 4.85
C PRO A 62 -13.67 -7.79 4.22
N VAL A 63 -12.61 -7.63 5.02
CA VAL A 63 -11.22 -7.73 4.56
C VAL A 63 -10.93 -9.12 3.99
N ARG A 64 -11.28 -10.19 4.70
CA ARG A 64 -11.10 -11.57 4.22
C ARG A 64 -11.89 -11.86 2.95
N TYR A 65 -13.09 -11.30 2.85
CA TYR A 65 -13.88 -11.41 1.64
C TYR A 65 -13.23 -10.69 0.46
N GLY A 66 -12.75 -9.46 0.65
CA GLY A 66 -12.01 -8.69 -0.35
C GLY A 66 -10.76 -9.42 -0.81
N GLU A 67 -9.94 -9.92 0.13
CA GLU A 67 -8.77 -10.74 -0.15
C GLU A 67 -9.12 -11.96 -1.01
N TRP A 68 -10.16 -12.71 -0.65
CA TRP A 68 -10.61 -13.88 -1.41
C TRP A 68 -11.02 -13.51 -2.84
N ARG A 69 -11.76 -12.41 -3.02
CA ARG A 69 -12.17 -11.90 -4.35
C ARG A 69 -10.95 -11.54 -5.19
N LEU A 70 -10.04 -10.74 -4.66
CA LEU A 70 -8.85 -10.27 -5.37
C LEU A 70 -7.94 -11.44 -5.75
N ARG A 71 -7.72 -12.40 -4.84
CA ARG A 71 -6.99 -13.64 -5.14
C ARG A 71 -7.63 -14.47 -6.24
N ARG A 72 -8.96 -14.46 -6.36
CA ARG A 72 -9.66 -15.17 -7.44
C ARG A 72 -9.40 -14.48 -8.78
N VAL A 73 -9.54 -13.17 -8.85
CA VAL A 73 -9.29 -12.39 -10.09
C VAL A 73 -7.82 -12.50 -10.50
N ALA A 74 -6.88 -12.34 -9.55
CA ALA A 74 -5.46 -12.48 -9.80
C ALA A 74 -5.10 -13.85 -10.40
N ARG A 75 -5.68 -14.94 -9.86
CA ARG A 75 -5.49 -16.30 -10.40
C ARG A 75 -6.02 -16.44 -11.82
N THR A 76 -7.17 -15.83 -12.13
CA THR A 76 -7.72 -15.85 -13.50
C THR A 76 -6.81 -15.12 -14.47
N VAL A 77 -6.39 -13.89 -14.14
CA VAL A 77 -5.51 -13.08 -14.99
C VAL A 77 -4.15 -13.77 -15.20
N ALA A 78 -3.52 -14.20 -14.10
CA ALA A 78 -2.22 -14.85 -14.15
C ALA A 78 -2.27 -16.20 -14.88
N GLY A 79 -3.32 -16.99 -14.63
CA GLY A 79 -3.54 -18.28 -15.28
C GLY A 79 -3.74 -18.16 -16.79
N ALA A 80 -4.52 -17.18 -17.25
CA ALA A 80 -4.76 -16.95 -18.67
C ALA A 80 -3.47 -16.60 -19.44
N ALA A 81 -2.59 -15.80 -18.85
CA ALA A 81 -1.32 -15.42 -19.46
C ALA A 81 -0.17 -16.45 -19.23
N GLY A 82 -0.40 -17.47 -18.40
CA GLY A 82 0.60 -18.46 -18.01
C GLY A 82 1.75 -17.88 -17.19
N VAL A 83 1.44 -16.95 -16.28
CA VAL A 83 2.44 -16.33 -15.38
C VAL A 83 2.19 -16.72 -13.93
N THR A 84 3.26 -16.80 -13.15
CA THR A 84 3.19 -17.00 -11.70
C THR A 84 3.35 -15.65 -11.00
N VAL A 85 2.48 -15.38 -10.04
CA VAL A 85 2.51 -14.21 -9.16
C VAL A 85 2.37 -14.65 -7.72
N SER A 86 2.96 -13.89 -6.80
CA SER A 86 2.89 -14.13 -5.36
C SER A 86 2.43 -12.86 -4.65
N ALA A 87 1.84 -13.01 -3.45
CA ALA A 87 1.54 -11.88 -2.60
C ALA A 87 2.79 -11.45 -1.81
N PRO A 88 2.95 -10.16 -1.48
CA PRO A 88 3.97 -9.69 -0.56
C PRO A 88 3.68 -10.17 0.87
N ARG A 89 4.72 -10.12 1.72
CA ARG A 89 4.57 -10.24 3.17
C ARG A 89 4.69 -8.84 3.76
N PHE A 90 3.64 -8.42 4.43
CA PHE A 90 3.59 -7.14 5.13
C PHE A 90 4.08 -7.27 6.57
N SER A 91 4.76 -6.23 7.03
CA SER A 91 5.19 -6.12 8.42
C SER A 91 4.00 -6.02 9.37
N ARG A 92 4.01 -6.84 10.41
CA ARG A 92 3.01 -6.79 11.48
C ARG A 92 3.55 -6.01 12.66
N PRO A 93 2.70 -5.33 13.45
CA PRO A 93 3.16 -4.49 14.55
C PRO A 93 3.99 -5.26 15.60
N ARG A 94 3.67 -6.54 15.82
CA ARG A 94 4.42 -7.43 16.72
C ARG A 94 5.86 -7.72 16.28
N ASP A 95 6.13 -7.58 14.98
CA ASP A 95 7.42 -7.89 14.37
C ASP A 95 8.25 -6.62 14.11
N VAL A 96 7.70 -5.43 14.42
CA VAL A 96 8.36 -4.14 14.19
C VAL A 96 8.88 -3.57 15.51
N VAL A 97 10.18 -3.33 15.52
CA VAL A 97 10.92 -2.75 16.65
C VAL A 97 11.49 -1.39 16.22
N VAL A 98 11.28 -0.37 17.04
CA VAL A 98 11.83 0.97 16.88
C VAL A 98 12.63 1.30 18.13
N ASP A 99 13.91 1.67 17.95
CA ASP A 99 14.87 1.91 19.04
C ASP A 99 14.86 0.81 20.14
N GLY A 100 14.88 -0.45 19.70
CA GLY A 100 14.90 -1.60 20.60
C GLY A 100 13.58 -1.92 21.31
N ARG A 101 12.48 -1.19 21.05
CA ARG A 101 11.16 -1.43 21.64
C ARG A 101 10.11 -1.79 20.59
N PRO A 102 9.10 -2.62 20.92
CA PRO A 102 7.96 -2.86 20.04
C PRO A 102 7.26 -1.55 19.63
N ALA A 103 6.91 -1.42 18.35
CA ALA A 103 6.35 -0.17 17.80
C ALA A 103 5.08 0.30 18.54
N LEU A 104 4.20 -0.63 18.94
CA LEU A 104 2.94 -0.30 19.62
C LEU A 104 3.10 0.20 21.07
N GLU A 105 4.28 0.09 21.68
CA GLU A 105 4.52 0.71 23.00
C GLU A 105 4.59 2.24 22.90
N ARG A 106 4.97 2.77 21.73
CA ARG A 106 5.07 4.21 21.46
C ARG A 106 3.81 4.76 20.77
N LEU A 107 3.16 3.93 19.96
CA LEU A 107 1.99 4.29 19.16
C LEU A 107 0.69 3.93 19.90
N SER A 108 0.07 4.90 20.58
CA SER A 108 -1.16 4.66 21.35
C SER A 108 -2.43 5.16 20.66
N GLY A 109 -2.37 6.25 19.88
CA GLY A 109 -3.51 6.83 19.17
C GLY A 109 -3.86 6.10 17.88
N PHE A 110 -5.14 6.18 17.48
CA PHE A 110 -5.60 5.67 16.18
C PHE A 110 -4.84 6.32 15.02
N VAL A 111 -4.70 7.65 15.04
CA VAL A 111 -4.03 8.42 13.98
C VAL A 111 -2.55 8.05 13.90
N ASP A 112 -1.84 8.01 15.03
CA ASP A 112 -0.41 7.68 15.05
C ASP A 112 -0.15 6.27 14.48
N ARG A 113 -0.98 5.30 14.90
CA ARG A 113 -0.94 3.93 14.38
C ARG A 113 -1.24 3.90 12.88
N PHE A 114 -2.26 4.64 12.44
CA PHE A 114 -2.68 4.71 11.04
C PHE A 114 -1.56 5.25 10.15
N LEU A 115 -0.95 6.36 10.54
CA LEU A 115 0.12 6.98 9.77
C LEU A 115 1.40 6.12 9.76
N ALA A 116 1.77 5.53 10.91
CA ALA A 116 2.90 4.61 10.98
C ALA A 116 2.70 3.36 10.10
N ALA A 117 1.50 2.77 10.15
CA ALA A 117 1.13 1.63 9.32
C ALA A 117 1.13 2.00 7.83
N ALA A 118 0.53 3.14 7.45
CA ALA A 118 0.53 3.62 6.06
C ALA A 118 1.95 3.82 5.53
N ALA A 119 2.79 4.53 6.29
CA ALA A 119 4.16 4.83 5.88
C ALA A 119 5.02 3.57 5.65
N LEU A 120 4.80 2.51 6.45
CA LEU A 120 5.51 1.24 6.31
C LEU A 120 4.90 0.35 5.22
N LEU A 121 3.58 0.13 5.29
CA LEU A 121 2.92 -0.86 4.45
C LEU A 121 2.73 -0.37 3.01
N HIS A 122 2.55 0.94 2.77
CA HIS A 122 2.54 1.48 1.41
C HIS A 122 3.92 1.34 0.74
N LEU A 123 5.00 1.50 1.51
CA LEU A 123 6.36 1.25 1.01
C LEU A 123 6.53 -0.23 0.61
N GLU A 124 6.12 -1.17 1.46
CA GLU A 124 6.21 -2.60 1.18
C GLU A 124 5.34 -3.03 -0.02
N TRP A 125 4.13 -2.45 -0.11
CA TRP A 125 3.24 -2.64 -1.25
C TRP A 125 3.87 -2.10 -2.54
N PHE A 126 4.39 -0.88 -2.50
CA PHE A 126 5.00 -0.22 -3.66
C PHE A 126 6.21 -0.99 -4.17
N VAL A 127 7.09 -1.45 -3.28
CA VAL A 127 8.27 -2.24 -3.69
C VAL A 127 7.84 -3.54 -4.37
N HIS A 128 6.79 -4.19 -3.87
CA HIS A 128 6.25 -5.40 -4.51
C HIS A 128 5.67 -5.11 -5.89
N ALA A 129 4.82 -4.08 -6.02
CA ALA A 129 4.22 -3.68 -7.28
C ALA A 129 5.28 -3.24 -8.30
N ALA A 130 6.25 -2.43 -7.87
CA ALA A 130 7.35 -1.95 -8.71
C ALA A 130 8.15 -3.11 -9.34
N VAL A 131 8.43 -4.17 -8.59
CA VAL A 131 9.12 -5.35 -9.13
C VAL A 131 8.28 -6.04 -10.21
N ALA A 132 6.96 -6.16 -10.02
CA ALA A 132 6.07 -6.76 -10.99
C ALA A 132 5.97 -5.94 -12.29
N ASP A 133 6.08 -4.61 -12.15
CA ASP A 133 6.05 -3.64 -13.25
C ASP A 133 7.41 -3.47 -13.95
N GLY A 134 8.48 -4.07 -13.41
CA GLY A 134 9.84 -3.91 -13.94
C GLY A 134 10.47 -2.54 -13.60
N ILE A 135 9.96 -1.88 -12.57
CA ILE A 135 10.47 -0.61 -12.04
C ILE A 135 11.61 -0.88 -11.07
N GLU A 136 12.76 -0.25 -11.32
CA GLU A 136 13.92 -0.39 -10.46
C GLU A 136 13.92 0.66 -9.34
N VAL A 137 13.57 0.19 -8.13
CA VAL A 137 13.63 0.99 -6.91
C VAL A 137 14.94 0.69 -6.17
N PRO A 138 15.80 1.69 -5.92
CA PRO A 138 17.07 1.44 -5.22
C PRO A 138 16.84 0.90 -3.80
N SER A 139 17.45 -0.25 -3.46
CA SER A 139 17.32 -0.88 -2.13
C SER A 139 17.74 0.05 -1.00
N ALA A 140 18.83 0.80 -1.20
CA ALA A 140 19.30 1.80 -0.22
C ALA A 140 18.26 2.90 0.07
N LEU A 141 17.42 3.26 -0.91
CA LEU A 141 16.32 4.20 -0.71
C LEU A 141 15.19 3.55 0.09
N VAL A 142 14.83 2.30 -0.24
CA VAL A 142 13.80 1.54 0.49
C VAL A 142 14.19 1.38 1.95
N ASP A 143 15.42 0.92 2.23
CA ASP A 143 15.91 0.70 3.58
C ASP A 143 15.96 1.99 4.40
N ARG A 144 16.41 3.09 3.77
CA ARG A 144 16.43 4.40 4.41
C ARG A 144 15.01 4.89 4.70
N THR A 145 14.10 4.77 3.74
CA THR A 145 12.70 5.19 3.88
C THR A 145 12.03 4.42 5.01
N ARG A 146 12.21 3.10 5.09
CA ARG A 146 11.71 2.27 6.19
C ARG A 146 12.20 2.75 7.54
N ARG A 147 13.52 2.92 7.71
CA ARG A 147 14.12 3.34 8.98
C ARG A 147 13.69 4.73 9.41
N GLU A 148 13.84 5.72 8.53
CA GLU A 148 13.51 7.12 8.84
C GLU A 148 12.02 7.30 9.13
N SER A 149 11.15 6.63 8.38
CA SER A 149 9.70 6.74 8.59
C SER A 149 9.27 6.12 9.91
N LEU A 150 9.80 4.94 10.27
CA LEU A 150 9.50 4.33 11.57
C LEU A 150 9.96 5.20 12.73
N ALA A 151 11.17 5.77 12.66
CA ALA A 151 11.66 6.68 13.70
C ALA A 151 10.80 7.96 13.79
N TYR A 152 10.43 8.54 12.65
CA TYR A 152 9.61 9.76 12.59
C TYR A 152 8.21 9.54 13.16
N TYR A 153 7.49 8.52 12.70
CA TYR A 153 6.12 8.27 13.17
C TYR A 153 6.05 7.68 14.58
N ALA A 154 7.12 7.03 15.08
CA ALA A 154 7.22 6.63 16.49
C ALA A 154 7.57 7.80 17.43
N GLY A 155 7.93 8.97 16.89
CA GLY A 155 8.29 10.17 17.65
C GLY A 155 9.77 10.23 18.09
N ASP A 156 10.64 9.38 17.57
CA ASP A 156 12.08 9.35 17.87
C ASP A 156 12.89 10.31 16.97
N ALA A 157 12.28 10.82 15.89
CA ALA A 157 12.89 11.79 14.99
C ALA A 157 11.89 12.90 14.63
N ASP A 158 12.33 14.15 14.72
CA ASP A 158 11.47 15.31 14.43
C ASP A 158 11.33 15.61 12.93
N ARG A 159 12.15 14.98 12.07
CA ARG A 159 12.18 15.23 10.63
C ARG A 159 12.62 14.03 9.83
N LEU A 160 12.10 13.94 8.60
CA LEU A 160 12.58 13.04 7.55
C LEU A 160 13.66 13.75 6.72
N SER A 161 14.56 12.98 6.10
CA SER A 161 15.40 13.56 5.05
C SER A 161 14.54 13.98 3.85
N PRO A 162 14.92 15.03 3.08
CA PRO A 162 14.09 15.54 1.99
C PRO A 162 13.73 14.47 0.94
N THR A 163 14.64 13.55 0.66
CA THR A 163 14.39 12.44 -0.27
C THR A 163 13.33 11.47 0.27
N VAL A 164 13.39 11.14 1.56
CA VAL A 164 12.41 10.26 2.21
C VAL A 164 11.06 10.97 2.36
N ALA A 165 11.03 12.24 2.74
CA ALA A 165 9.82 13.05 2.79
C ALA A 165 9.11 13.08 1.42
N ARG A 166 9.87 13.36 0.34
CA ARG A 166 9.36 13.34 -1.02
C ARG A 166 8.82 11.97 -1.42
N PHE A 167 9.51 10.88 -1.06
CA PHE A 167 9.07 9.54 -1.41
C PHE A 167 7.81 9.15 -0.63
N GLN A 168 7.78 9.38 0.68
CA GLN A 168 6.59 9.16 1.51
C GLN A 168 5.40 9.96 1.00
N ARG A 169 5.58 11.24 0.64
CA ARG A 169 4.51 12.06 0.06
C ARG A 169 3.84 11.42 -1.15
N LEU A 170 4.61 10.70 -1.98
CA LEU A 170 4.08 9.96 -3.13
C LEU A 170 3.36 8.68 -2.69
N LEU A 171 3.85 7.99 -1.65
CA LEU A 171 3.20 6.81 -1.08
C LEU A 171 1.90 7.14 -0.32
N PHE A 172 1.75 8.37 0.18
CA PHE A 172 0.51 8.87 0.79
C PHE A 172 -0.53 9.36 -0.24
N ALA A 173 -0.29 9.19 -1.54
CA ALA A 173 -1.23 9.59 -2.59
C ALA A 173 -2.47 8.67 -2.71
N ASP A 174 -2.53 7.60 -1.92
CA ASP A 174 -3.67 6.70 -1.81
C ASP A 174 -4.93 7.37 -1.25
N ASP A 175 -4.85 8.65 -0.84
CA ASP A 175 -6.02 9.48 -0.58
C ASP A 175 -6.99 9.53 -1.78
N ALA A 176 -6.45 9.53 -3.00
CA ALA A 176 -7.26 9.45 -4.21
C ALA A 176 -7.93 8.08 -4.36
N TRP A 177 -7.22 6.99 -4.06
CA TRP A 177 -7.76 5.63 -4.13
C TRP A 177 -8.92 5.43 -3.16
N ALA A 178 -8.77 5.88 -1.91
CA ALA A 178 -9.82 5.77 -0.90
C ALA A 178 -11.12 6.47 -1.34
N ARG A 179 -10.97 7.67 -1.92
CA ARG A 179 -12.09 8.44 -2.52
C ARG A 179 -12.72 7.69 -3.69
N ASP A 180 -11.91 7.21 -4.63
CA ASP A 180 -12.41 6.56 -5.85
C ASP A 180 -13.13 5.24 -5.55
N VAL A 181 -12.71 4.48 -4.52
CA VAL A 181 -13.42 3.29 -4.06
C VAL A 181 -14.77 3.64 -3.44
N ASP A 182 -14.81 4.64 -2.57
CA ASP A 182 -16.05 5.10 -1.94
C ASP A 182 -17.08 5.55 -2.99
N GLU A 183 -16.62 6.33 -3.98
CA GLU A 183 -17.41 6.81 -5.11
C GLU A 183 -17.88 5.68 -6.03
N ALA A 184 -16.98 4.79 -6.45
CA ALA A 184 -17.29 3.71 -7.40
C ALA A 184 -18.32 2.72 -6.87
N TYR A 185 -18.38 2.50 -5.56
CA TYR A 185 -19.34 1.61 -4.93
C TYR A 185 -20.50 2.34 -4.25
N GLY A 186 -20.54 3.68 -4.30
CA GLY A 186 -21.61 4.50 -3.71
C GLY A 186 -21.79 4.23 -2.22
N LEU A 187 -20.69 4.06 -1.48
CA LEU A 187 -20.74 3.60 -0.09
C LEU A 187 -21.12 4.72 0.90
N ASP A 188 -20.89 6.00 0.53
CA ASP A 188 -21.03 7.17 1.41
C ASP A 188 -20.38 6.92 2.78
N SER A 189 -19.16 6.36 2.73
CA SER A 189 -18.53 5.78 3.90
C SER A 189 -17.77 6.84 4.68
N ARG A 190 -18.26 7.12 5.89
CA ARG A 190 -17.54 7.93 6.87
C ARG A 190 -16.12 7.42 7.15
N LEU A 191 -15.92 6.10 7.02
CA LEU A 191 -14.64 5.45 7.25
C LEU A 191 -13.65 5.73 6.11
N PHE A 192 -14.07 5.54 4.85
CA PHE A 192 -13.22 5.90 3.70
C PHE A 192 -12.93 7.40 3.69
N GLY A 193 -13.92 8.24 3.99
CA GLY A 193 -13.71 9.68 4.14
C GLY A 193 -12.73 10.05 5.26
N LEU A 194 -12.66 9.27 6.34
CA LEU A 194 -11.64 9.45 7.39
C LEU A 194 -10.25 9.09 6.86
N TRP A 195 -10.10 7.93 6.21
CA TRP A 195 -8.82 7.51 5.64
C TRP A 195 -8.30 8.51 4.61
N GLU A 196 -9.15 8.95 3.69
CA GLU A 196 -8.85 9.97 2.69
C GLU A 196 -8.31 11.24 3.36
N ARG A 197 -9.00 11.75 4.40
CA ARG A 197 -8.54 12.95 5.12
C ARG A 197 -7.18 12.75 5.76
N LEU A 198 -6.98 11.65 6.51
CA LEU A 198 -5.71 11.40 7.19
C LEU A 198 -4.53 11.29 6.20
N LEU A 199 -4.72 10.56 5.10
CA LEU A 199 -3.70 10.40 4.07
C LEU A 199 -3.39 11.72 3.36
N ARG A 200 -4.42 12.50 3.02
CA ARG A 200 -4.28 13.82 2.39
C ARG A 200 -3.58 14.82 3.28
N ASP A 201 -3.96 14.88 4.55
CA ASP A 201 -3.40 15.84 5.50
C ASP A 201 -1.91 15.52 5.76
N GLU A 202 -1.56 14.25 5.90
CA GLU A 202 -0.15 13.86 6.03
C GLU A 202 0.63 14.12 4.74
N ARG A 203 0.05 13.82 3.56
CA ARG A 203 0.67 14.16 2.27
C ARG A 203 0.97 15.65 2.14
N ARG A 204 0.06 16.53 2.58
CA ARG A 204 0.27 17.99 2.60
C ARG A 204 1.35 18.39 3.60
N ARG A 205 1.37 17.78 4.79
CA ARG A 205 2.41 18.02 5.79
C ARG A 205 3.80 17.68 5.26
N LEU A 206 3.93 16.53 4.59
CA LEU A 206 5.19 16.06 3.98
C LEU A 206 5.66 16.94 2.81
N GLU A 207 4.79 17.76 2.21
CA GLU A 207 5.18 18.75 1.19
C GLU A 207 5.90 19.95 1.78
N GLY A 208 5.65 20.26 3.06
CA GLY A 208 6.30 21.35 3.78
C GLY A 208 7.61 20.97 4.50
N LEU A 209 8.06 19.71 4.39
CA LEU A 209 9.31 19.19 4.97
C LEU A 209 10.45 19.16 3.94
#